data_AF-A0A942MUJ5-F1
#
_entry.id   AF-A0A942MUJ5-F1
#
_cell.length_a   1.000
_cell.length_b   1.000
_cell.length_c   1.000
_cell.angle_alpha   90.00
_cell.angle_beta   90.00
_cell.angle_gamma   90.00
#
_symmetry.space_group_name_H-M   'P 1'
#
loop_
_entity.id
_entity.type
_entity.pdbx_description
1 polymer ?
#
loop_
_entity_poly.entity_id
_entity_poly.type
_entity_poly.pdbx_seq_one_letter_code
_entity_poly.pdbx_strand_id
1 'polypeptide(L)' 'MDRFLECKEAQAVDVCRVVVQEARDVSQAVASKTGVRHESPQVLLIRDGQCVWNTAHRNITMETLKDIVKPG' A
#
# COMPACT_ATOMS: atom_id res chain seq x y z
N MET A 1 -7.03 -0.04 8.20
CA MET A 1 -6.98 0.42 6.80
C MET A 1 -8.14 1.37 6.53
N ASP A 2 -9.39 0.99 6.80
CA ASP A 2 -10.56 1.83 6.49
C ASP A 2 -10.49 3.21 7.17
N ARG A 3 -10.11 3.25 8.45
CA ARG A 3 -9.88 4.52 9.17
C ARG A 3 -8.81 5.41 8.56
N PHE A 4 -7.81 4.83 7.87
CA PHE A 4 -6.79 5.61 7.18
C PHE A 4 -7.37 6.29 5.93
N LEU A 5 -8.22 5.58 5.18
CA LEU A 5 -8.89 6.12 3.99
C LEU A 5 -9.77 7.33 4.29
N GLU A 6 -10.30 7.42 5.51
CA GLU A 6 -11.13 8.53 5.98
C GLU A 6 -10.31 9.74 6.46
N CYS A 7 -8.99 9.59 6.63
CA CYS A 7 -8.12 10.66 7.12
C CYS A 7 -7.72 11.63 6.00
N LYS A 8 -7.43 12.89 6.36
CA LYS A 8 -7.00 13.93 5.41
C LYS A 8 -5.71 13.57 4.70
N GLU A 9 -4.79 12.90 5.41
CA GLU A 9 -3.50 12.48 4.88
C GLU A 9 -3.64 11.48 3.72
N ALA A 10 -4.67 10.63 3.74
CA ALA A 10 -4.94 9.72 2.62
C ALA A 10 -5.40 10.43 1.35
N GLN A 11 -5.91 11.68 1.45
CA GLN A 11 -6.30 12.47 0.28
C GLN A 11 -5.10 13.00 -0.52
N ALA A 12 -3.88 12.90 0.04
CA ALA A 12 -2.66 13.31 -0.64
C ALA A 12 -2.16 12.28 -1.68
N VAL A 13 -2.75 11.09 -1.71
CA VAL A 13 -2.34 9.98 -2.58
C VAL A 13 -3.57 9.22 -3.10
N ASP A 14 -3.45 8.63 -4.29
CA ASP A 14 -4.45 7.67 -4.74
C ASP A 14 -4.32 6.36 -3.96
N VAL A 15 -5.43 5.87 -3.42
CA VAL A 15 -5.44 4.62 -2.67
C VAL A 15 -6.24 3.56 -3.41
N CYS A 16 -5.60 2.43 -3.68
CA CYS A 16 -6.23 1.26 -4.28
C CYS A 16 -6.12 0.06 -3.35
N ARG A 17 -7.17 -0.76 -3.27
CA ARG A 17 -7.18 -2.01 -2.52
C ARG A 17 -7.30 -3.20 -3.47
N VAL A 18 -6.40 -4.17 -3.32
CA VAL A 18 -6.48 -5.45 -4.05
C VAL A 18 -6.94 -6.52 -3.07
N VAL A 19 -8.07 -7.17 -3.35
CA VAL A 19 -8.56 -8.32 -2.59
C VAL A 19 -7.95 -9.58 -3.22
N VAL A 20 -6.97 -10.18 -2.54
CA VAL A 20 -6.13 -11.25 -3.10
C VAL A 20 -6.94 -12.46 -3.57
N GLN A 21 -8.00 -12.81 -2.85
CA GLN A 21 -8.88 -13.94 -3.21
C GLN A 21 -9.63 -13.71 -4.52
N GLU A 22 -9.89 -12.46 -4.89
CA GLU A 22 -10.68 -12.07 -6.05
C GLU A 22 -9.79 -11.71 -7.26
N ALA A 23 -8.57 -11.25 -7.00
CA ALA A 23 -7.68 -10.68 -8.02
C ALA A 23 -6.23 -11.20 -7.87
N ARG A 24 -6.08 -12.54 -7.87
CA ARG A 24 -4.79 -13.20 -7.65
C ARG A 24 -3.76 -12.85 -8.72
N ASP A 25 -4.17 -12.76 -9.97
CA ASP A 25 -3.35 -12.34 -11.11
C ASP A 25 -2.83 -10.89 -10.93
N VAL A 26 -3.69 -9.97 -10.51
CA VAL A 26 -3.31 -8.59 -10.19
C VAL A 26 -2.30 -8.56 -9.05
N SER A 27 -2.55 -9.30 -7.98
CA SER A 27 -1.63 -9.40 -6.84
C SER A 27 -0.24 -9.92 -7.25
N GLN A 28 -0.17 -10.93 -8.12
CA GLN A 28 1.10 -11.43 -8.66
C GLN A 28 1.77 -10.42 -9.60
N ALA A 29 1.00 -9.71 -10.42
CA ALA A 29 1.53 -8.67 -11.30
C ALA A 29 2.16 -7.51 -10.51
N VAL A 30 1.55 -7.11 -9.39
CA VAL A 30 2.14 -6.12 -8.47
C VAL A 30 3.48 -6.59 -7.95
N ALA A 31 3.57 -7.83 -7.45
CA ALA A 31 4.83 -8.39 -6.95
C ALA A 31 5.91 -8.45 -8.05
N SER A 32 5.55 -8.87 -9.26
CA SER A 32 6.48 -8.95 -10.39
C SER A 32 6.97 -7.58 -10.86
N LYS A 33 6.10 -6.57 -10.93
CA LYS A 33 6.46 -5.22 -11.39
C LYS A 33 7.28 -4.44 -10.37
N THR A 34 6.97 -4.62 -9.09
CA THR A 34 7.62 -3.87 -7.99
C THR A 34 8.86 -4.58 -7.45
N GLY A 35 9.01 -5.88 -7.71
CA GLY A 35 10.05 -6.72 -7.11
C GLY A 35 9.82 -7.01 -5.62
N VAL A 36 8.72 -6.53 -5.04
CA VAL A 36 8.39 -6.74 -3.63
C VAL A 36 7.67 -8.08 -3.48
N ARG A 37 8.18 -8.92 -2.56
CA ARG A 37 7.55 -10.20 -2.24
C ARG A 37 6.12 -9.98 -1.75
N HIS A 38 5.18 -10.75 -2.28
CA HIS A 38 3.79 -10.69 -1.85
C HIS A 38 3.63 -11.17 -0.39
N GLU A 39 2.95 -10.35 0.41
CA GLU A 39 2.49 -10.66 1.76
C GLU A 39 1.02 -10.26 1.92
N SER A 40 0.33 -10.80 2.93
CA SER A 40 -1.07 -10.44 3.20
C SER A 40 -1.36 -10.46 4.70
N PRO A 41 -1.81 -9.33 5.30
CA PRO A 41 -1.99 -8.01 4.69
C PRO A 41 -0.67 -7.28 4.41
N GLN A 42 -0.63 -6.45 3.36
CA GLN A 42 0.54 -5.69 2.91
C GLN A 42 0.13 -4.33 2.34
N VAL A 43 1.00 -3.33 2.44
CA VAL A 43 0.86 -1.98 1.85
C VAL A 43 2.13 -1.61 1.10
N LEU A 44 1.97 -1.03 -0.08
CA LEU A 44 3.05 -0.50 -0.91
C LEU A 44 2.75 0.98 -1.22
N LEU A 45 3.76 1.83 -1.14
CA LEU A 45 3.75 3.18 -1.69
C LEU A 45 4.49 3.14 -3.02
N ILE A 46 3.78 3.51 -4.09
CA ILE A 46 4.30 3.50 -5.45
C ILE A 46 4.47 4.93 -5.95
N ARG A 47 5.64 5.25 -6.51
CA ARG A 47 5.95 6.52 -7.16
C ARG A 47 6.66 6.22 -8.47
N ASP A 48 6.20 6.83 -9.56
CA ASP A 48 6.76 6.65 -10.91
C ASP A 48 6.92 5.17 -11.31
N GLY A 49 5.93 4.35 -10.94
CA GLY A 49 5.91 2.91 -11.24
C GLY A 49 6.82 2.05 -10.36
N GLN A 50 7.54 2.64 -9.41
CA GLN A 50 8.45 1.94 -8.49
C GLN A 50 7.89 1.93 -7.07
N CYS A 51 8.09 0.81 -6.35
CA CYS A 51 7.77 0.74 -4.93
C CYS A 51 8.86 1.46 -4.12
N VAL A 52 8.53 2.61 -3.55
CA VAL A 52 9.46 3.43 -2.74
C VAL A 52 9.38 3.11 -1.25
N TRP A 53 8.31 2.47 -0.80
CA TRP A 53 8.15 2.00 0.58
C TRP A 53 7.14 0.84 0.64
N ASN A 54 7.34 -0.11 1.55
CA ASN A 54 6.36 -1.18 1.81
C ASN A 54 6.38 -1.63 3.27
N THR A 55 5.26 -2.18 3.74
CA THR A 55 5.13 -2.79 5.07
C THR A 55 4.08 -3.89 5.05
N ALA A 56 4.09 -4.78 6.04
CA ALA A 56 3.17 -5.91 6.14
C ALA A 56 2.76 -6.23 7.59
N HIS A 57 1.66 -6.99 7.71
CA HIS A 57 1.18 -7.54 8.97
C HIS A 57 1.08 -6.50 10.11
N ARG A 58 1.80 -6.72 11.21
CA ARG A 58 1.73 -5.91 12.44
C ARG A 58 2.36 -4.52 12.27
N ASN A 59 3.16 -4.33 11.23
CA ASN A 59 3.82 -3.06 10.96
C ASN A 59 2.91 -2.09 10.18
N ILE A 60 1.70 -2.51 9.81
CA ILE A 60 0.68 -1.63 9.22
C ILE A 60 -0.04 -0.90 10.37
N THR A 61 0.40 0.31 10.68
CA THR A 61 -0.20 1.16 11.72
C THR A 61 -0.64 2.51 11.16
N MET A 62 -1.60 3.18 11.81
CA MET A 62 -2.02 4.53 11.39
C MET A 62 -0.86 5.52 11.39
N GLU A 63 0.07 5.40 12.33
CA GLU A 63 1.26 6.25 12.43
C GLU A 63 2.17 6.06 11.22
N THR A 64 2.54 4.81 10.91
CA THR A 64 3.41 4.50 9.76
C THR A 64 2.77 4.96 8.44
N LEU A 65 1.46 4.76 8.27
CA LEU A 65 0.76 5.16 7.05
C LEU A 65 0.65 6.68 6.92
N LYS A 66 0.41 7.40 8.02
CA LYS A 66 0.36 8.86 8.00
C LYS A 66 1.72 9.46 7.71
N ASP A 67 2.78 8.91 8.27
CA ASP A 67 4.13 9.45 8.11
C ASP A 67 4.62 9.40 6.65
N ILE A 68 4.32 8.31 5.96
CA ILE A 68 4.78 8.09 4.58
C ILE A 68 4.00 8.87 3.51
N VAL A 69 2.79 9.36 3.81
CA VAL A 69 1.96 10.15 2.88
C VAL A 69 2.00 11.65 3.17
N LYS A 70 2.76 12.12 4.16
CA LYS A 70 2.84 13.57 4.44
C LYS A 70 3.38 14.30 3.20
N PRO A 71 2.69 15.36 2.73
CA PRO A 71 3.31 16.25 1.76
C PRO A 71 4.53 16.90 2.43
N GLY A 72 5.68 16.83 1.75
CA GLY A 72 6.88 17.57 2.13
C GLY A 72 6.73 19.07 1.90
#